data_AF-A0A0G8ET22-F1
#
_entry.id   AF-A0A0G8ET22-F1
#
_cell.length_a   1.000
_cell.length_b   1.000
_cell.length_c   1.000
_cell.angle_alpha   90.00
_cell.angle_beta   90.00
_cell.angle_gamma   90.00
#
_symmetry.space_group_name_H-M   'P 1'
#
loop_
_entity.id
_entity.type
_entity.pdbx_description
1 polymer ?
#
loop_
_entity_poly.entity_id
_entity_poly.type
_entity_poly.pdbx_seq_one_letter_code
_entity_poly.pdbx_strand_id
1 'polypeptide(L)' 'MSQQPKGKKSIPRADFDIYGYLVEQTERALVDYLQYVDEAVIPVMFDGMIQFDQDHKNVANNIEVAKEKMANKKRKLLKA' A
#
# COMPACT_ATOMS: atom_id res chain seq x y z
N MET A 1 8.64 17.36 -11.37
CA MET A 1 8.01 18.27 -12.35
C MET A 1 6.53 17.97 -12.37
N SER A 2 5.66 18.90 -11.99
CA SER A 2 4.21 18.65 -12.00
C SER A 2 3.71 18.62 -13.44
N GLN A 3 3.00 17.55 -13.82
CA GLN A 3 2.33 17.43 -15.13
C GLN A 3 1.02 18.22 -15.16
N GLN A 4 1.00 19.44 -14.62
CA GLN A 4 -0.20 20.25 -14.75
C GLN A 4 -0.40 20.60 -16.24
N PRO A 5 -1.60 20.33 -16.80
CA PRO A 5 -1.82 20.52 -18.21
C PRO A 5 -1.70 22.01 -18.53
N LYS A 6 -0.68 22.38 -19.32
CA LYS A 6 -0.37 23.76 -19.77
C LYS A 6 -1.61 24.45 -20.36
N GLY A 7 -2.42 25.10 -19.53
CA GLY A 7 -3.56 25.90 -19.96
C GLY A 7 -4.71 25.13 -20.64
N LYS A 8 -4.80 23.81 -20.47
CA LYS A 8 -5.97 23.06 -20.99
C LYS A 8 -7.20 23.43 -20.15
N LYS A 9 -8.26 23.89 -20.81
CA LYS A 9 -9.51 24.34 -20.18
C LYS A 9 -10.55 23.23 -20.03
N SER A 10 -10.31 22.07 -20.63
CA SER A 10 -11.20 20.91 -20.62
C SER A 10 -10.39 19.62 -20.55
N ILE A 11 -11.05 18.58 -20.03
CA ILE A 11 -10.52 17.21 -19.98
C ILE A 11 -10.98 16.50 -21.25
N PRO A 12 -10.05 15.96 -22.08
CA PRO A 12 -10.41 15.14 -23.23
C PRO A 12 -11.28 13.94 -22.80
N ARG A 13 -12.24 13.54 -23.63
CA ARG A 13 -13.14 12.44 -23.27
C ARG A 13 -12.38 11.12 -23.04
N ALA A 14 -11.36 10.85 -23.84
CA ALA A 14 -10.50 9.68 -23.66
C ALA A 14 -9.79 9.67 -22.28
N ASP A 15 -9.29 10.83 -21.83
CA ASP A 15 -8.66 10.95 -20.50
C ASP A 15 -9.73 10.78 -19.40
N PHE A 16 -10.93 11.32 -19.61
CA PHE A 16 -12.05 11.16 -18.69
C PHE A 16 -12.51 9.71 -18.58
N ASP A 17 -12.57 8.95 -19.68
CA ASP A 17 -12.98 7.55 -19.65
C ASP A 17 -11.92 6.64 -19.00
N ILE A 18 -10.65 7.07 -18.92
CA ILE A 18 -9.55 6.36 -18.23
C ILE A 18 -9.52 6.67 -16.73
N TYR A 19 -9.61 7.94 -16.37
CA TYR A 19 -9.38 8.41 -15.00
C TYR A 19 -10.67 8.73 -14.24
N GLY A 20 -11.78 8.91 -14.95
CA GLY A 20 -13.08 9.14 -14.37
C GLY A 20 -13.67 7.84 -13.83
N TYR A 21 -14.22 7.91 -12.63
CA TYR A 21 -15.01 6.83 -12.06
C TYR A 21 -16.49 7.21 -12.17
N LEU A 22 -17.28 6.37 -12.85
CA LEU A 22 -18.71 6.56 -12.88
C LEU A 22 -19.28 6.09 -11.55
N VAL A 23 -19.84 7.03 -10.79
CA VAL A 23 -20.53 6.74 -9.54
C VAL A 23 -21.99 6.45 -9.85
N GLU A 24 -22.45 5.25 -9.50
CA GLU A 24 -23.85 4.88 -9.61
C GLU A 24 -24.69 5.60 -8.54
N GLN A 25 -25.97 5.81 -8.84
CA GLN A 25 -26.90 6.29 -7.83
C GLN A 25 -27.25 5.13 -6.92
N THR A 26 -26.97 5.29 -5.63
CA THR A 26 -27.30 4.29 -4.63
C THR A 26 -28.47 4.79 -3.76
N GLU A 27 -29.08 3.87 -3.02
CA GLU A 27 -30.09 4.26 -2.02
C GLU A 27 -29.48 5.09 -0.88
N ARG A 28 -28.17 4.99 -0.66
CA ARG A 28 -27.42 5.73 0.37
C ARG A 28 -27.28 7.22 0.01
N ALA A 29 -27.03 7.53 -1.27
CA ALA A 29 -26.90 8.89 -1.75
C ALA A 29 -27.11 9.02 -3.27
N LEU A 30 -27.60 10.18 -3.70
CA LEU A 30 -27.76 10.51 -5.13
C LEU A 30 -26.45 10.50 -5.93
N VAL A 31 -25.31 10.70 -5.26
CA VAL A 31 -23.95 10.54 -5.80
C VAL A 31 -23.09 9.98 -4.66
N ASP A 32 -22.89 8.66 -4.65
CA ASP A 32 -22.16 7.96 -3.58
C ASP A 32 -20.67 7.80 -3.92
N TYR A 33 -19.91 8.88 -3.82
CA TYR A 33 -18.46 8.85 -4.06
C TYR A 33 -17.69 8.01 -3.04
N LEU A 34 -18.31 7.64 -1.91
CA LEU A 34 -17.69 6.79 -0.90
C LEU A 34 -17.66 5.33 -1.34
N GLN A 35 -18.58 4.90 -2.21
CA GLN A 35 -18.55 3.57 -2.80
C GLN A 35 -17.23 3.31 -3.54
N TYR A 36 -16.70 4.29 -4.29
CA TYR A 36 -15.38 4.16 -4.93
C TYR A 36 -14.26 3.96 -3.91
N VAL A 37 -14.32 4.66 -2.79
CA VAL A 37 -13.31 4.52 -1.72
C VAL A 37 -13.38 3.11 -1.16
N ASP A 38 -14.59 2.65 -0.84
CA ASP A 38 -14.86 1.34 -0.26
C ASP A 38 -14.43 0.18 -1.19
N GLU A 39 -14.68 0.31 -2.49
CA GLU A 39 -14.41 -0.75 -3.48
C GLU A 39 -12.98 -0.72 -4.04
N ALA A 40 -12.44 0.45 -4.36
CA ALA A 40 -11.19 0.56 -5.11
C ALA A 40 -9.98 0.92 -4.23
N VAL A 41 -10.18 1.71 -3.17
CA VAL A 41 -9.08 2.28 -2.38
C VAL A 41 -8.79 1.44 -1.15
N ILE A 42 -9.83 1.05 -0.42
CA ILE A 42 -9.72 0.32 0.84
C ILE A 42 -8.99 -1.04 0.66
N PRO A 43 -9.28 -1.88 -0.35
CA PRO A 43 -8.58 -3.15 -0.51
C PRO A 43 -7.07 -3.00 -0.76
N VAL A 44 -6.68 -2.04 -1.61
CA VAL A 44 -5.27 -1.76 -1.92
C VAL A 44 -4.51 -1.26 -0.68
N MET A 45 -5.15 -0.41 0.13
CA MET A 45 -4.58 0.05 1.38
C MET A 45 -4.40 -1.10 2.37
N PHE A 46 -5.39 -1.98 2.53
CA PHE A 46 -5.29 -3.13 3.42
C PHE A 46 -4.19 -4.11 3.02
N ASP A 47 -4.09 -4.45 1.73
CA ASP A 47 -3.02 -5.32 1.24
C ASP A 47 -1.63 -4.73 1.52
N GLY A 48 -1.46 -3.42 1.31
CA GLY A 48 -0.21 -2.73 1.63
C GLY A 48 0.12 -2.73 3.12
N MET A 49 -0.88 -2.55 3.98
CA MET A 49 -0.73 -2.62 5.44
C MET A 49 -0.34 -4.03 5.91
N ILE A 50 -0.96 -5.07 5.34
CA ILE A 50 -0.67 -6.47 5.66
C ILE A 50 0.76 -6.82 5.25
N GLN A 51 1.18 -6.44 4.03
CA GLN A 51 2.54 -6.68 3.55
C GLN A 51 3.57 -5.99 4.45
N PHE A 52 3.33 -4.72 4.83
CA PHE A 52 4.23 -3.98 5.70
C PHE A 52 4.41 -4.64 7.08
N ASP A 53 3.31 -5.08 7.71
CA ASP A 53 3.37 -5.77 8.99
C ASP A 53 4.11 -7.13 8.89
N GLN A 54 3.86 -7.86 7.80
CA GLN A 54 4.53 -9.14 7.55
C GLN A 54 6.04 -8.95 7.34
N ASP A 55 6.45 -7.96 6.56
CA ASP A 55 7.86 -7.64 6.31
C ASP A 55 8.56 -7.21 7.59
N HIS A 56 7.92 -6.38 8.40
CA HIS A 56 8.45 -5.97 9.69
C HIS A 56 8.69 -7.17 10.62
N LYS A 57 7.73 -8.11 10.71
CA LYS A 57 7.89 -9.35 11.47
C LYS A 57 9.03 -10.21 10.96
N ASN A 58 9.15 -10.36 9.64
CA ASN A 58 10.22 -11.13 9.01
C ASN A 58 11.60 -10.54 9.34
N VAL A 59 11.74 -9.21 9.26
CA VAL A 59 12.98 -8.50 9.59
C VAL A 59 13.33 -8.69 11.06
N ALA A 60 12.38 -8.51 11.98
CA ALA A 60 12.60 -8.72 13.41
C ALA A 60 13.10 -10.14 13.72
N ASN A 61 12.45 -11.16 13.15
CA ASN A 61 12.84 -12.55 13.33
C ASN A 61 14.25 -12.83 12.79
N ASN A 62 14.60 -12.28 11.62
CA ASN A 62 15.93 -12.44 11.03
C ASN A 62 17.03 -11.81 11.91
N ILE A 63 16.74 -10.66 12.53
CA ILE A 63 17.66 -10.00 13.48
C ILE A 63 17.86 -10.89 14.72
N GLU A 64 16.80 -11.45 15.28
CA GLU A 64 16.89 -12.36 16.43
C GLU A 64 17.74 -13.60 16.10
N VAL A 65 17.45 -14.25 14.97
CA VAL A 65 18.20 -15.42 14.50
C VAL A 65 19.69 -15.09 14.30
N ALA A 66 20.00 -13.92 13.74
CA ALA A 66 21.38 -13.49 13.57
C ALA A 66 22.07 -13.26 14.93
N LYS A 67 21.40 -12.62 15.88
CA LYS A 67 21.91 -12.43 17.25
C LYS A 67 22.21 -13.77 17.93
N GLU A 68 21.30 -14.73 17.83
CA GLU A 68 21.49 -16.06 18.41
C GLU A 68 22.68 -16.79 17.79
N LYS A 69 22.82 -16.77 16.46
CA LYS A 69 23.97 -17.36 15.75
C LYS A 69 25.29 -16.76 16.23
N MET A 70 25.36 -15.44 16.41
CA MET A 70 26.56 -14.78 16.93
C MET A 70 26.85 -15.18 18.38
N ALA A 71 25.83 -15.23 19.23
CA ALA A 71 25.99 -15.63 20.63
C ALA A 71 26.49 -17.08 20.74
N ASN A 72 25.95 -18.00 19.94
CA ASN A 72 26.40 -19.39 19.89
C ASN A 72 27.85 -19.48 19.38
N LYS A 73 28.21 -18.75 18.31
CA LYS A 73 29.59 -18.68 17.81
C LYS A 73 30.55 -18.18 18.88
N LYS A 74 30.20 -17.12 19.61
CA LYS A 74 31.00 -16.58 20.72
C LYS A 74 31.15 -17.61 21.84
N ARG A 75 30.08 -18.32 22.22
CA ARG A 75 30.11 -19.37 23.25
C ARG A 75 31.02 -20.53 22.87
N LYS A 76 31.05 -20.93 21.59
CA LYS A 76 31.95 -21.99 21.10
C LYS A 76 33.43 -21.56 21.18
N LEU A 77 33.73 -20.32 20.81
CA LEU A 77 35.10 -19.79 20.88
C LEU A 77 35.62 -19.67 22.32
N LEU A 78 34.78 -19.29 23.27
CA LEU A 78 35.16 -19.17 24.68
C LEU A 78 35.28 -20.51 25.42
N LYS A 79 34.92 -21.63 24.78
CA LYS A 79 35.01 -22.98 25.34
C LYS A 79 36.19 -23.79 24.76
N ALA A 80 36.91 -23.25 23.76
CA ALA A 80 38.14 -23.80 23.23
C ALA A 80 39.33 -23.21 23.99
#